data_AF-A0A327HRB7-F1
#
_entry.id   AF-A0A327HRB7-F1
#
_cell.length_a   1.000
_cell.length_b   1.000
_cell.length_c   1.000
_cell.angle_alpha   90.00
_cell.angle_beta   90.00
_cell.angle_gamma   90.00
#
_symmetry.space_group_name_H-M   'P 1'
#
loop_
_entity.id
_entity.type
_entity.pdbx_description
1 polymer ?
#
loop_
_entity_poly.entity_id
_entity_poly.type
_entity_poly.pdbx_seq_one_letter_code
_entity_poly.pdbx_strand_id
1 'polypeptide(L)'
;MDSLENTKIPVTVKNEPSKWWAWSLAIVIIIWSLFGALGSSVNYYLVNSGFYDDIFSDGKKSLGEYPENGTSREQQEWNESYEFLDSISKNFEQSQQTNLQLQFSLICLFVGFIASFLLFSRDPKGFKAAGIWLGVIAITGTITQYISLTNMNKFYDEIEGFDSSLVTGISTGISIGSALVCYFTVFGFIVIAAIKSKSEDDLTESGFHRD
;
A
#
# COMPACT_ATOMS: atom_id res chain seq x y z
N MET A 1 -34.74 -50.11 44.43
CA MET A 1 -35.58 -49.08 43.81
C MET A 1 -34.80 -47.77 43.91
N ASP A 2 -33.61 -47.73 43.33
CA ASP A 2 -33.32 -47.56 41.89
C ASP A 2 -33.14 -46.07 41.56
N SER A 3 -31.86 -45.70 41.63
CA SER A 3 -31.13 -44.82 40.72
C SER A 3 -31.94 -43.84 39.86
N LEU A 4 -31.88 -42.56 40.22
CA LEU A 4 -31.83 -41.48 39.23
C LEU A 4 -30.59 -40.64 39.55
N GLU A 5 -29.44 -41.25 39.29
CA GLU A 5 -28.16 -40.57 39.20
C GLU A 5 -28.26 -39.60 38.01
N ASN A 6 -28.27 -38.32 38.35
CA ASN A 6 -28.41 -37.21 37.43
C ASN A 6 -27.10 -37.10 36.64
N THR A 7 -26.97 -37.89 35.58
CA THR A 7 -25.84 -37.87 34.65
C THR A 7 -25.86 -36.55 33.88
N LYS A 8 -25.30 -35.51 34.49
CA LYS A 8 -24.82 -34.33 33.76
C LYS A 8 -23.71 -34.82 32.85
N ILE A 9 -24.06 -35.14 31.62
CA ILE A 9 -23.11 -35.30 30.53
C ILE A 9 -22.40 -33.94 30.43
N PRO A 10 -21.09 -33.83 30.69
CA PRO A 10 -20.39 -32.60 30.42
C PRO A 10 -20.41 -32.44 28.91
N VAL A 11 -21.30 -31.57 28.42
CA VAL A 11 -21.22 -31.09 27.04
C VAL A 11 -19.97 -30.22 27.02
N THR A 12 -18.81 -30.83 26.76
CA THR A 12 -17.62 -30.12 26.32
C THR A 12 -17.99 -29.51 24.98
N VAL A 13 -18.53 -28.30 25.02
CA VAL A 13 -18.63 -27.43 23.85
C VAL A 13 -17.20 -27.16 23.45
N LYS A 14 -16.67 -28.00 22.55
CA LYS A 14 -15.38 -27.78 21.94
C LYS A 14 -15.50 -26.44 21.23
N ASN A 15 -14.93 -25.39 21.83
CA ASN A 15 -14.96 -24.05 21.27
C ASN A 15 -14.15 -24.09 19.97
N GLU A 16 -14.83 -24.40 18.86
CA GLU A 16 -14.21 -24.37 17.55
C GLU A 16 -13.70 -22.93 17.33
N PRO A 17 -12.44 -22.76 16.96
CA PRO A 17 -11.89 -21.44 16.75
C PRO A 17 -12.70 -20.71 15.67
N SER A 18 -13.02 -19.44 15.93
CA SER A 18 -13.90 -18.66 15.07
C SER A 18 -13.30 -18.54 13.65
N LYS A 19 -13.99 -19.15 12.68
CA LYS A 19 -13.62 -19.21 11.25
C LYS A 19 -13.63 -17.82 10.61
N TRP A 20 -14.39 -16.89 11.19
CA TRP A 20 -14.60 -15.54 10.66
C TRP A 20 -13.34 -14.67 10.68
N TRP A 21 -12.43 -14.85 11.64
CA TRP A 21 -11.20 -14.05 11.68
C TRP A 21 -10.28 -14.33 10.49
N ALA A 22 -10.11 -15.60 10.13
CA ALA A 22 -9.29 -16.00 8.99
C ALA A 22 -9.94 -15.59 7.66
N TRP A 23 -11.26 -15.78 7.53
CA TRP A 23 -11.99 -15.43 6.31
C TRP A 23 -12.07 -13.93 6.07
N SER A 24 -12.36 -13.13 7.10
CA SER A 24 -12.36 -11.67 7.00
C SER A 24 -10.98 -11.15 6.58
N LEU A 25 -9.90 -11.70 7.16
CA LEU A 25 -8.55 -11.33 6.77
C LEU A 25 -8.25 -11.71 5.30
N ALA A 26 -8.67 -12.90 4.85
CA ALA A 26 -8.51 -13.32 3.46
C ALA A 26 -9.24 -12.40 2.46
N ILE A 27 -10.46 -11.99 2.80
CA ILE A 27 -11.26 -11.07 1.97
C ILE A 27 -10.54 -9.72 1.86
N VAL A 28 -10.07 -9.17 2.99
CA VAL A 28 -9.35 -7.89 3.01
C VAL A 28 -8.08 -7.98 2.15
N ILE A 29 -7.30 -9.06 2.28
CA ILE A 29 -6.07 -9.26 1.50
C ILE A 29 -6.36 -9.30 0.00
N ILE A 30 -7.33 -10.11 -0.45
CA ILE A 30 -7.70 -10.19 -1.86
C ILE A 30 -8.16 -8.84 -2.40
N ILE A 31 -9.06 -8.17 -1.68
CA ILE A 31 -9.61 -6.88 -2.11
C ILE A 31 -8.47 -5.86 -2.24
N TRP A 32 -7.63 -5.72 -1.22
CA TRP A 32 -6.52 -4.77 -1.25
C TRP A 32 -5.55 -5.08 -2.40
N SER A 33 -5.14 -6.34 -2.54
CA SER A 33 -4.27 -6.77 -3.64
C SER A 33 -4.88 -6.51 -5.02
N LEU A 34 -6.18 -6.76 -5.21
CA LEU A 34 -6.88 -6.50 -6.47
C LEU A 34 -6.94 -5.01 -6.79
N PHE A 35 -7.34 -4.17 -5.83
CA PHE A 35 -7.37 -2.73 -6.03
C PHE A 35 -5.98 -2.14 -6.30
N GLY A 36 -4.94 -2.66 -5.64
CA GLY A 36 -3.55 -2.29 -5.92
C GLY A 36 -3.15 -2.61 -7.36
N ALA A 37 -3.43 -3.82 -7.83
CA ALA A 37 -3.13 -4.24 -9.20
C ALA A 37 -3.93 -3.46 -10.25
N LEU A 38 -5.23 -3.24 -10.02
CA LEU A 38 -6.07 -2.44 -10.90
C LEU A 38 -5.58 -0.99 -10.96
N GLY A 39 -5.28 -0.37 -9.83
CA GLY A 39 -4.75 0.99 -9.75
C GLY A 39 -3.44 1.15 -10.53
N SER A 40 -2.49 0.24 -10.34
CA SER A 40 -1.22 0.27 -11.10
C SER A 40 -1.41 -0.01 -12.59
N SER A 41 -2.36 -0.87 -12.97
CA SER A 41 -2.67 -1.15 -14.38
C SER A 41 -3.28 0.07 -15.08
N VAL A 42 -4.20 0.77 -14.40
CA VAL A 42 -4.77 2.02 -14.90
C VAL A 42 -3.69 3.08 -15.02
N ASN A 43 -2.83 3.26 -14.00
CA ASN A 43 -1.75 4.25 -14.07
C ASN A 43 -0.77 3.96 -15.22
N TYR A 44 -0.41 2.68 -15.41
CA TYR A 44 0.43 2.25 -16.53
C TYR A 44 -0.21 2.59 -17.89
N TYR A 45 -1.51 2.32 -18.05
CA TYR A 45 -2.24 2.65 -19.26
C TYR A 45 -2.28 4.16 -19.50
N LEU A 46 -2.60 4.97 -18.48
CA LEU A 46 -2.68 6.43 -18.61
C LEU A 46 -1.33 7.02 -19.06
N VAL A 47 -0.23 6.61 -18.44
CA VAL A 47 1.11 7.07 -18.83
C VAL A 47 1.48 6.65 -20.26
N ASN A 48 1.24 5.39 -20.64
CA ASN A 48 1.63 4.91 -21.96
C ASN A 48 0.65 5.32 -23.09
N SER A 49 -0.52 5.85 -22.75
CA SER A 49 -1.52 6.30 -23.71
C SER A 49 -1.31 7.72 -24.25
N GLY A 50 -0.36 8.47 -23.67
CA GLY A 50 -0.16 9.90 -23.98
C GLY A 50 -1.13 10.83 -23.25
N PHE A 51 -1.98 10.32 -22.35
CA PHE A 51 -2.96 11.13 -21.62
C PHE A 51 -2.32 12.29 -20.84
N TYR A 52 -1.17 12.05 -20.20
CA TYR A 52 -0.46 13.11 -19.48
C TYR A 52 0.26 14.07 -20.44
N ASP A 53 0.77 13.58 -21.57
CA ASP A 53 1.37 14.42 -22.60
C ASP A 53 0.34 15.40 -23.16
N ASP A 54 -0.90 14.94 -23.37
CA ASP A 54 -2.01 15.79 -23.81
C ASP A 54 -2.34 16.86 -22.76
N ILE A 55 -2.38 16.51 -21.46
CA ILE A 55 -2.61 17.48 -20.38
C ILE A 55 -1.51 18.55 -20.34
N PHE A 56 -0.23 18.15 -20.42
CA PHE A 56 0.88 19.10 -20.41
C PHE A 56 0.94 19.92 -21.70
N SER A 57 0.58 19.34 -22.84
CA SER A 57 0.46 20.02 -24.12
C SER A 57 -0.63 21.08 -24.10
N ASP A 58 -1.82 20.76 -23.56
CA ASP A 58 -2.90 21.73 -23.38
C ASP A 58 -2.52 22.84 -22.39
N GLY A 59 -1.78 22.50 -21.32
CA GLY A 59 -1.20 23.48 -20.40
C GLY A 59 -0.24 24.44 -21.10
N LYS A 60 0.67 23.92 -21.94
CA LYS A 60 1.57 24.73 -22.76
C LYS A 60 0.82 25.58 -23.79
N LYS A 61 -0.26 25.06 -24.38
CA LYS A 61 -1.11 25.81 -25.31
C LYS A 61 -1.85 26.97 -24.63
N SER A 62 -2.18 26.83 -23.35
CA SER A 62 -2.84 27.88 -22.56
C SER A 62 -1.95 29.09 -22.27
N LEU A 63 -0.62 28.96 -22.35
CA LEU A 63 0.32 30.08 -22.27
C LEU A 63 0.21 31.05 -23.47
N GLY A 64 -0.42 30.61 -24.57
CA GLY A 64 -0.52 31.40 -25.79
C GLY A 64 0.78 31.41 -26.60
N GLU A 65 0.76 32.09 -27.75
CA GLU A 65 1.94 32.24 -28.61
C GLU A 65 3.01 33.12 -27.94
N TYR A 66 4.27 32.86 -28.29
CA TYR A 66 5.39 33.66 -27.81
C TYR A 66 5.20 35.14 -28.19
N PRO A 67 5.30 36.09 -27.24
CA PRO A 67 5.07 37.50 -27.54
C PRO A 67 6.29 38.10 -28.28
N GLU A 68 6.36 37.90 -29.60
CA GLU A 68 7.45 38.40 -30.47
C GLU A 68 7.64 39.92 -30.38
N ASN A 69 6.54 40.67 -30.24
CA ASN A 69 6.52 42.12 -30.08
C ASN A 69 6.27 42.57 -28.62
N GLY A 70 6.38 41.65 -27.66
CA GLY A 70 6.18 41.94 -26.24
C GLY A 70 7.32 42.76 -25.65
N THR A 71 7.08 43.27 -24.43
CA THR A 71 8.15 43.83 -23.62
C THR A 71 9.15 42.74 -23.22
N SER A 72 10.40 43.12 -22.92
CA SER A 72 11.41 42.16 -22.45
C SER A 72 10.97 41.38 -21.21
N ARG A 73 10.13 41.99 -20.36
CA ARG A 73 9.52 41.34 -19.20
C ARG A 73 8.49 40.28 -19.59
N GLU A 74 7.61 40.56 -20.55
CA GLU A 74 6.59 39.60 -21.00
C GLU A 74 7.22 38.40 -21.71
N GLN A 75 8.30 38.61 -22.48
CA GLN A 75 9.06 37.53 -23.09
C GLN A 75 9.75 36.64 -22.06
N GLN A 76 10.27 37.25 -20.98
CA GLN A 76 10.89 36.53 -19.88
C GLN A 76 9.86 35.71 -19.08
N GLU A 77 8.72 36.32 -18.71
CA GLU A 77 7.65 35.64 -17.97
C GLU A 77 7.07 34.45 -18.75
N TRP A 78 6.94 34.57 -20.07
CA TRP A 78 6.52 33.47 -20.93
C TRP A 78 7.55 32.33 -20.95
N ASN A 79 8.85 32.65 -21.11
CA ASN A 79 9.91 31.66 -21.11
C ASN A 79 10.00 30.92 -19.77
N GLU A 80 9.98 31.65 -18.65
CA GLU A 80 10.01 31.04 -17.31
C GLU A 80 8.82 30.08 -17.10
N SER A 81 7.62 30.48 -17.55
CA SER A 81 6.43 29.64 -17.43
C SER A 81 6.47 28.42 -18.35
N TYR A 82 6.99 28.56 -19.57
CA TYR A 82 7.15 27.46 -20.51
C TYR A 82 8.20 26.45 -20.03
N GLU A 83 9.35 26.94 -19.57
CA GLU A 83 10.44 26.12 -19.01
C GLU A 83 9.97 25.38 -17.75
N PHE A 84 9.18 26.03 -16.89
CA PHE A 84 8.58 25.39 -15.73
C PHE A 84 7.64 24.24 -16.10
N LEU A 85 6.71 24.46 -17.06
CA LEU A 85 5.81 23.39 -17.52
C LEU A 85 6.55 22.25 -18.21
N ASP A 86 7.59 22.56 -18.98
CA ASP A 86 8.43 21.55 -19.64
C ASP A 86 9.21 20.71 -18.62
N SER A 87 9.76 21.36 -17.60
CA SER A 87 10.46 20.70 -16.49
C SER A 87 9.51 19.79 -15.70
N ILE A 88 8.30 20.24 -15.37
CA ILE A 88 7.31 19.41 -14.68
C ILE A 88 6.93 18.20 -15.53
N SER A 89 6.66 18.38 -16.83
CA SER A 89 6.27 17.28 -17.72
C SER A 89 7.32 16.16 -17.74
N LYS A 90 8.60 16.51 -17.92
CA LYS A 90 9.71 15.55 -17.95
C LYS A 90 9.90 14.86 -16.61
N ASN A 91 9.83 15.61 -15.51
CA ASN A 91 9.99 15.06 -14.17
C ASN A 91 8.81 14.18 -13.74
N PHE A 92 7.59 14.51 -14.20
CA PHE A 92 6.41 13.69 -13.96
C PHE A 92 6.57 12.31 -14.59
N GLU A 93 6.95 12.23 -15.86
CA GLU A 93 7.18 10.96 -16.55
C GLU A 93 8.25 10.10 -15.84
N GLN A 94 9.37 10.73 -15.45
CA GLN A 94 10.46 10.05 -14.76
C GLN A 94 10.10 9.58 -13.34
N SER A 95 9.23 10.32 -12.63
CA SER A 95 8.82 9.99 -11.26
C SER A 95 7.79 8.86 -11.18
N GLN A 96 6.97 8.67 -12.21
CA GLN A 96 5.85 7.73 -12.18
C GLN A 96 6.28 6.26 -12.14
N GLN A 97 7.46 5.89 -12.68
CA GLN A 97 8.01 4.52 -12.65
C GLN A 97 6.96 3.40 -12.88
N THR A 98 6.04 3.61 -13.82
CA THR A 98 4.80 2.83 -13.91
C THR A 98 5.03 1.34 -14.15
N ASN A 99 6.10 0.99 -14.88
CA ASN A 99 6.54 -0.40 -15.07
C ASN A 99 6.84 -1.11 -13.75
N LEU A 100 7.61 -0.45 -12.87
CA LEU A 100 8.02 -1.01 -11.59
C LEU A 100 6.83 -1.11 -10.63
N GLN A 101 5.97 -0.09 -10.60
CA GLN A 101 4.72 -0.13 -9.84
C GLN A 101 3.82 -1.29 -10.28
N LEU A 102 3.65 -1.49 -11.60
CA LEU A 102 2.85 -2.58 -12.13
C LEU A 102 3.41 -3.95 -11.74
N GLN A 103 4.72 -4.16 -11.91
CA GLN A 103 5.39 -5.41 -11.53
C GLN A 103 5.21 -5.73 -10.04
N PHE A 104 5.43 -4.74 -9.17
CA PHE A 104 5.28 -4.92 -7.72
C PHE A 104 3.83 -5.18 -7.32
N SER A 105 2.87 -4.50 -7.92
CA SER A 105 1.45 -4.74 -7.67
C SER A 105 0.99 -6.11 -8.15
N LEU A 106 1.51 -6.61 -9.28
CA LEU A 106 1.25 -7.99 -9.73
C LEU A 106 1.84 -9.02 -8.78
N ILE A 107 3.06 -8.82 -8.29
CA ILE A 107 3.67 -9.69 -7.27
C ILE A 107 2.82 -9.70 -6.00
N CYS A 108 2.40 -8.53 -5.51
CA CYS A 108 1.52 -8.42 -4.34
C CYS A 108 0.17 -9.08 -4.56
N LEU A 109 -0.35 -9.05 -5.80
CA LEU A 109 -1.56 -9.76 -6.17
C LEU A 109 -1.41 -11.27 -6.06
N PHE A 110 -0.37 -11.84 -6.66
CA PHE A 110 -0.12 -13.29 -6.60
C PHE A 110 0.12 -13.77 -5.17
N VAL A 111 0.96 -13.06 -4.41
CA VAL A 111 1.22 -13.41 -3.00
C VAL A 111 -0.04 -13.27 -2.16
N GLY A 112 -0.86 -12.24 -2.42
CA GLY A 112 -2.15 -12.02 -1.73
C GLY A 112 -3.17 -13.11 -2.02
N PHE A 113 -3.24 -13.60 -3.26
CA PHE A 113 -4.08 -14.74 -3.63
C PHE A 113 -3.66 -16.01 -2.89
N ILE A 114 -2.36 -16.33 -2.84
CA ILE A 114 -1.84 -17.49 -2.12
C ILE A 114 -2.16 -17.39 -0.62
N ALA A 115 -1.88 -16.24 -0.01
CA ALA A 115 -2.16 -16.02 1.40
C ALA A 115 -3.65 -16.19 1.72
N SER A 116 -4.51 -15.65 0.88
CA SER A 116 -5.96 -15.72 1.06
C SER A 116 -6.51 -17.12 0.85
N PHE A 117 -5.99 -17.86 -0.14
CA PHE A 117 -6.36 -19.27 -0.35
C PHE A 117 -5.99 -20.14 0.87
N LEU A 118 -4.79 -19.95 1.44
CA LEU A 118 -4.35 -20.66 2.63
C LEU A 118 -5.19 -20.29 3.86
N LEU A 119 -5.59 -19.02 4.00
CA LEU A 119 -6.49 -18.57 5.07
C LEU A 119 -7.91 -19.16 4.93
N PHE A 120 -8.47 -19.20 3.72
CA PHE A 120 -9.76 -19.85 3.48
C PHE A 120 -9.71 -21.35 3.77
N SER A 121 -8.61 -22.01 3.41
CA SER A 121 -8.36 -23.43 3.65
C SER A 121 -8.06 -23.77 5.11
N ARG A 122 -7.94 -22.76 5.99
CA ARG A 122 -7.52 -22.89 7.40
C ARG A 122 -6.19 -23.62 7.57
N ASP A 123 -5.29 -23.47 6.61
CA ASP A 123 -3.95 -24.05 6.70
C ASP A 123 -3.19 -23.35 7.86
N PRO A 124 -2.46 -24.08 8.72
CA PRO A 124 -1.63 -23.48 9.77
C PRO A 124 -0.60 -22.46 9.24
N LYS A 125 -0.27 -22.50 7.94
CA LYS A 125 0.61 -21.54 7.26
C LYS A 125 -0.12 -20.29 6.75
N GLY A 126 -1.45 -20.21 6.82
CA GLY A 126 -2.23 -19.07 6.29
C GLY A 126 -1.84 -17.73 6.91
N PHE A 127 -1.72 -17.64 8.23
CA PHE A 127 -1.29 -16.41 8.90
C PHE A 127 0.18 -16.06 8.64
N LYS A 128 1.04 -17.07 8.44
CA LYS A 128 2.44 -16.84 8.03
C LYS A 128 2.49 -16.26 6.61
N ALA A 129 1.69 -16.79 5.69
CA ALA A 129 1.57 -16.28 4.33
C ALA A 129 1.01 -14.86 4.30
N ALA A 130 0.03 -14.53 5.16
CA ALA A 130 -0.46 -13.16 5.33
C ALA A 130 0.62 -12.20 5.84
N GLY A 131 1.47 -12.64 6.78
CA GLY A 131 2.64 -11.87 7.23
C GLY A 131 3.67 -11.66 6.12
N ILE A 132 3.95 -12.68 5.30
CA ILE A 132 4.83 -12.57 4.13
C ILE A 132 4.25 -11.57 3.12
N TRP A 133 2.96 -11.68 2.81
CA TRP A 133 2.26 -10.74 1.92
C TRP A 133 2.39 -9.29 2.39
N LEU A 134 2.17 -9.05 3.69
CA LEU A 134 2.32 -7.71 4.27
C LEU A 134 3.77 -7.23 4.18
N GLY A 135 4.74 -8.10 4.43
CA GLY A 135 6.17 -7.79 4.28
C GLY A 135 6.53 -7.42 2.84
N VAL A 136 6.00 -8.14 1.86
CA VAL A 136 6.20 -7.84 0.43
C VAL A 136 5.63 -6.46 0.10
N ILE A 137 4.38 -6.16 0.49
CA ILE A 137 3.76 -4.84 0.29
C ILE A 137 4.56 -3.73 0.96
N ALA A 138 5.02 -3.96 2.19
CA ALA A 138 5.77 -2.96 2.93
C ALA A 138 7.12 -2.63 2.25
N ILE A 139 7.83 -3.66 1.78
CA ILE A 139 9.11 -3.49 1.09
C ILE A 139 8.90 -2.79 -0.26
N THR A 140 8.00 -3.31 -1.10
CA THR A 140 7.76 -2.74 -2.44
C THR A 140 7.25 -1.30 -2.34
N GLY A 141 6.29 -1.04 -1.44
CA GLY A 141 5.77 0.30 -1.19
C GLY A 141 6.83 1.26 -0.68
N THR A 142 7.71 0.83 0.22
CA THR A 142 8.82 1.68 0.73
C THR A 142 9.83 1.99 -0.37
N ILE A 143 10.18 1.01 -1.22
CA ILE A 143 11.09 1.22 -2.35
C ILE A 143 10.51 2.23 -3.33
N THR A 144 9.26 2.04 -3.77
CA THR A 144 8.59 2.95 -4.70
C THR A 144 8.48 4.36 -4.10
N GLN A 145 8.11 4.48 -2.83
CA GLN A 145 8.04 5.76 -2.14
C GLN A 145 9.41 6.44 -2.07
N TYR A 146 10.46 5.69 -1.73
CA TYR A 146 11.82 6.21 -1.65
C TYR A 146 12.31 6.75 -3.00
N ILE A 147 12.06 6.01 -4.09
CA ILE A 147 12.46 6.46 -5.42
C ILE A 147 11.66 7.69 -5.86
N SER A 148 10.33 7.69 -5.63
CA SER A 148 9.48 8.84 -5.94
C SER A 148 9.93 10.10 -5.19
N LEU A 149 10.24 9.98 -3.89
CA LEU A 149 10.75 11.08 -3.08
C LEU A 149 12.13 11.53 -3.54
N THR A 150 13.03 10.61 -3.88
CA THR A 150 14.37 10.97 -4.39
C THR A 150 14.30 11.75 -5.70
N ASN A 151 13.40 11.37 -6.61
CA ASN A 151 13.18 12.10 -7.86
C ASN A 151 12.57 13.48 -7.60
N MET A 152 11.61 13.57 -6.68
CA MET A 152 10.99 14.84 -6.30
C MET A 152 11.99 15.79 -5.61
N ASN A 153 12.91 15.27 -4.81
CA ASN A 153 13.94 16.07 -4.14
C ASN A 153 14.92 16.67 -5.17
N LYS A 154 15.33 15.89 -6.18
CA LYS A 154 16.16 16.40 -7.28
C LYS A 154 15.47 17.53 -8.04
N PHE A 155 14.15 17.42 -8.25
CA PHE A 155 13.37 18.49 -8.88
C PHE A 155 13.36 19.76 -8.03
N TYR A 156 13.19 19.66 -6.70
CA TYR A 156 13.25 20.83 -5.84
C TYR A 156 14.64 21.48 -5.80
N ASP A 157 15.71 20.69 -5.92
CA ASP A 157 17.08 21.19 -5.99
C ASP A 157 17.37 21.93 -7.32
N GLU A 158 16.63 21.63 -8.40
CA GLU A 158 16.75 22.31 -9.70
C GLU A 158 16.03 23.67 -9.74
N ILE A 159 15.15 23.96 -8.79
CA ILE A 159 14.45 25.25 -8.70
C ILE A 159 15.31 26.22 -7.87
N GLU A 160 15.95 27.18 -8.55
CA GLU A 160 16.79 28.20 -7.89
C GLU A 160 15.99 29.01 -6.85
N GLY A 161 16.49 29.04 -5.61
CA GLY A 161 15.96 29.88 -4.52
C GLY A 161 15.21 29.13 -3.40
N PHE A 162 15.01 27.82 -3.50
CA PHE A 162 14.32 27.03 -2.48
C PHE A 162 15.30 26.14 -1.69
N ASP A 163 15.95 26.69 -0.63
CA ASP A 163 16.74 25.87 0.31
C ASP A 163 15.81 25.03 1.18
N SER A 164 15.45 23.86 0.66
CA SER A 164 14.42 22.99 1.22
C SER A 164 14.97 21.76 1.91
N SER A 165 16.29 21.60 2.01
CA SER A 165 16.93 20.35 2.46
C SER A 165 16.33 19.80 3.77
N LEU A 166 16.03 20.67 4.74
CA LEU A 166 15.34 20.31 5.99
C LEU A 166 13.85 19.98 5.80
N VAL A 167 13.12 20.78 5.03
CA VAL A 167 11.68 20.57 4.75
C VAL A 167 11.46 19.27 3.98
N THR A 168 12.36 18.98 3.06
CA THR A 168 12.42 17.81 2.20
C THR A 168 12.82 16.56 2.98
N GLY A 169 13.79 16.67 3.89
CA GLY A 169 14.14 15.60 4.83
C GLY A 169 12.99 15.25 5.79
N ILE A 170 12.34 16.27 6.37
CA ILE A 170 11.21 16.08 7.29
C ILE A 170 10.00 15.48 6.55
N SER A 171 9.64 16.00 5.38
CA SER A 171 8.51 15.49 4.59
C SER A 171 8.74 14.05 4.11
N THR A 172 9.97 13.71 3.71
CA THR A 172 10.38 12.35 3.38
C THR A 172 10.23 11.43 4.60
N GLY A 173 10.75 11.86 5.76
CA GLY A 173 10.67 11.11 7.01
C GLY A 173 9.23 10.86 7.47
N ILE A 174 8.37 11.88 7.39
CA ILE A 174 6.94 11.77 7.72
C ILE A 174 6.23 10.84 6.74
N SER A 175 6.51 10.96 5.43
CA SER A 175 5.87 10.13 4.41
C SER A 175 6.17 8.65 4.61
N ILE A 176 7.45 8.29 4.76
CA ILE A 176 7.87 6.89 5.00
C ILE A 176 7.38 6.43 6.39
N GLY A 177 7.52 7.28 7.41
CA GLY A 177 7.07 6.97 8.77
C GLY A 177 5.58 6.66 8.84
N SER A 178 4.76 7.44 8.16
CA SER A 178 3.30 7.22 8.10
C SER A 178 2.95 5.88 7.44
N ALA A 179 3.63 5.51 6.35
CA ALA A 179 3.44 4.23 5.67
C ALA A 179 3.84 3.05 6.58
N LEU A 180 4.97 3.15 7.29
CA LEU A 180 5.40 2.12 8.22
C LEU A 180 4.41 1.92 9.36
N VAL A 181 3.89 3.00 9.96
CA VAL A 181 2.87 2.92 11.02
C VAL A 181 1.61 2.20 10.52
N CYS A 182 1.19 2.46 9.27
CA CYS A 182 0.08 1.74 8.65
C CYS A 182 0.37 0.23 8.56
N TYR A 183 1.55 -0.15 8.06
CA TYR A 183 1.93 -1.57 7.97
C TYR A 183 2.01 -2.24 9.34
N PHE A 184 2.53 -1.56 10.37
CA PHE A 184 2.53 -2.07 11.74
C PHE A 184 1.12 -2.26 12.30
N THR A 185 0.19 -1.37 11.97
CA THR A 185 -1.21 -1.48 12.39
C THR A 185 -1.86 -2.72 11.78
N VAL A 186 -1.66 -2.95 10.48
CA VAL A 186 -2.15 -4.15 9.78
C VAL A 186 -1.50 -5.41 10.33
N PHE A 187 -0.19 -5.37 10.64
CA PHE A 187 0.49 -6.48 11.29
C PHE A 187 -0.15 -6.83 12.65
N GLY A 188 -0.49 -5.83 13.45
CA GLY A 188 -1.23 -6.01 14.71
C GLY A 188 -2.56 -6.73 14.51
N PHE A 189 -3.33 -6.36 13.48
CA PHE A 189 -4.57 -7.05 13.13
C PHE A 189 -4.35 -8.51 12.72
N ILE A 190 -3.29 -8.81 11.95
CA ILE A 190 -2.94 -10.19 11.59
C ILE A 190 -2.62 -11.01 12.84
N VAL A 191 -1.86 -10.46 13.79
CA VAL A 191 -1.52 -11.13 15.05
C VAL A 191 -2.77 -11.38 15.90
N ILE A 192 -3.66 -10.39 16.03
CA ILE A 192 -4.92 -10.55 16.77
C ILE A 192 -5.79 -11.62 16.13
N ALA A 193 -5.94 -11.60 14.80
CA ALA A 193 -6.68 -12.61 14.05
C ALA A 193 -6.06 -14.00 14.23
N ALA A 194 -4.73 -14.11 14.25
CA ALA A 194 -4.03 -15.36 14.50
C ALA A 194 -4.33 -15.92 15.91
N ILE A 195 -4.25 -15.07 16.95
CA ILE A 195 -4.53 -15.48 18.34
C ILE A 195 -5.99 -15.93 18.49
N LYS A 196 -6.94 -15.16 17.95
CA LYS A 196 -8.38 -15.48 18.02
C LYS A 196 -8.81 -16.67 17.16
N SER A 197 -7.97 -17.09 16.21
CA SER A 197 -8.22 -18.25 15.35
C SER A 197 -7.67 -19.58 15.90
N LYS A 198 -6.98 -19.56 17.04
CA LYS A 198 -6.58 -20.78 17.76
C LYS A 198 -7.69 -21.25 18.70
N SER A 199 -7.87 -22.58 18.82
CA SER A 199 -8.81 -23.18 19.79
C SER A 199 -8.27 -23.04 21.21
N GLU A 200 -9.15 -22.79 22.17
CA GLU A 200 -8.82 -22.70 23.61
C GLU A 200 -8.19 -23.98 24.19
N ASP A 201 -8.26 -25.12 23.48
CA ASP A 201 -7.58 -26.37 23.86
C ASP A 201 -6.03 -26.27 23.89
N ASP A 202 -5.43 -25.21 23.31
CA ASP A 202 -3.97 -24.96 23.32
C ASP A 202 -3.56 -23.99 24.46
N LEU A 203 -4.52 -23.46 25.22
CA LEU A 203 -4.26 -22.70 26.45
C LEU A 203 -4.33 -23.68 27.61
N THR A 204 -3.16 -24.12 28.07
CA THR A 204 -2.91 -24.98 29.25
C THR A 204 -4.11 -25.11 30.19
N GLU A 205 -4.61 -26.34 30.32
CA GLU A 205 -5.53 -26.79 31.38
C GLU A 205 -5.22 -26.06 32.69
N SER A 206 -6.12 -25.18 33.10
CA SER A 206 -6.06 -24.55 34.41
C SER A 206 -6.08 -25.65 35.48
N GLY A 207 -5.01 -25.75 36.27
CA GLY A 207 -4.85 -26.75 37.34
C GLY A 207 -5.84 -26.63 38.49
N PHE A 208 -6.87 -25.78 38.38
CA PHE A 208 -7.93 -25.57 39.37
C PHE A 208 -9.12 -26.55 39.23
N HIS A 209 -9.05 -27.53 38.33
CA HIS A 209 -10.08 -28.56 38.14
C HIS A 209 -9.62 -29.99 38.47
N ARG A 210 -8.50 -30.16 39.19
CA ARG A 210 -8.14 -31.46 39.80
C ARG A 210 -8.56 -31.45 41.28
N ASP A 211 -9.83 -31.72 41.53
CA ASP A 211 -10.32 -32.27 42.80
C ASP A 211 -11.05 -33.59 42.53
#